data_AF-A0A2S4MPS7-F1
#
_entry.id   AF-A0A2S4MPS7-F1
#
_cell.length_a   1.000
_cell.length_b   1.000
_cell.length_c   1.000
_cell.angle_alpha   90.00
_cell.angle_beta   90.00
_cell.angle_gamma   90.00
#
_symmetry.space_group_name_H-M   'P 1'
#
loop_
_entity.id
_entity.type
_entity.pdbx_description
1 polymer ?
#
loop_
_entity_poly.entity_id
_entity_poly.type
_entity_poly.pdbx_seq_one_letter_code
_entity_poly.pdbx_strand_id
1 'polypeptide(L)'
;MPTPQPEPQKFTHEGFEIHITAAPIEESATRFTYTAYICHPGANPSLPGHTVHYHADGEETFRTEQEAIEEAAHVGRSIIDGTHPDLSVLSLVTHGF
;
A
#
# COMPACT_ATOMS: atom_id res chain seq x y z
N MET A 1 -26.19 8.99 -10.94
CA MET A 1 -25.14 9.50 -10.04
C MET A 1 -23.86 8.78 -10.43
N PRO A 2 -22.73 9.46 -10.65
CA PRO A 2 -21.47 8.75 -10.86
C PRO A 2 -21.15 8.00 -9.56
N THR A 3 -21.03 6.68 -9.64
CA THR A 3 -20.39 5.89 -8.57
C THR A 3 -19.02 6.52 -8.31
N PRO A 4 -18.68 6.90 -7.06
CA PRO A 4 -17.32 7.33 -6.77
C PRO A 4 -16.41 6.17 -7.17
N GLN A 5 -15.64 6.39 -8.23
CA GLN A 5 -14.56 5.48 -8.57
C GLN A 5 -13.57 5.61 -7.42
N PRO A 6 -13.06 4.51 -6.84
CA PRO A 6 -12.05 4.61 -5.81
C PRO A 6 -10.85 5.37 -6.39
N GLU A 7 -10.67 6.62 -5.95
CA GLU A 7 -9.56 7.44 -6.40
C GLU A 7 -8.30 6.92 -5.70
N PRO A 8 -7.27 6.47 -6.45
CA PRO A 8 -6.05 5.99 -5.84
C PRO A 8 -5.42 7.13 -5.04
N GLN A 9 -5.34 6.94 -3.74
CA GLN A 9 -4.77 7.91 -2.82
C GLN A 9 -3.26 7.77 -2.82
N LYS A 10 -2.58 8.90 -2.97
CA LYS A 10 -1.12 8.95 -2.97
C LYS A 10 -0.62 9.86 -1.87
N PHE A 11 0.34 9.38 -1.09
CA PHE A 11 0.94 10.10 0.01
C PHE A 11 2.45 10.12 -0.15
N THR A 12 3.05 11.31 -0.07
CA THR A 12 4.51 11.44 -0.04
C THR A 12 4.97 11.52 1.40
N HIS A 13 5.90 10.67 1.81
CA HIS A 13 6.44 10.64 3.17
C HIS A 13 7.94 10.34 3.14
N GLU A 14 8.76 11.18 3.79
CA GLU A 14 10.24 11.11 3.81
C GLU A 14 10.93 10.92 2.44
N GLY A 15 10.32 11.42 1.37
CA GLY A 15 10.86 11.20 0.02
C GLY A 15 10.61 9.78 -0.50
N PHE A 16 9.52 9.15 -0.09
CA PHE A 16 8.90 7.97 -0.70
C PHE A 16 7.46 8.29 -1.08
N GLU A 17 6.96 7.61 -2.11
CA GLU A 17 5.58 7.72 -2.59
C GLU A 17 4.81 6.46 -2.18
N ILE A 18 3.80 6.64 -1.35
CA ILE A 18 2.87 5.61 -0.92
C ILE A 18 1.65 5.70 -1.81
N HIS A 19 1.34 4.63 -2.54
CA HIS A 19 0.15 4.51 -3.36
C HIS A 19 -0.81 3.54 -2.69
N ILE A 20 -2.06 3.95 -2.53
CA ILE A 20 -3.11 3.20 -1.84
C ILE A 20 -4.33 3.16 -2.76
N THR A 21 -4.81 1.95 -3.01
CA THR A 21 -6.03 1.72 -3.78
C THR A 21 -6.97 0.91 -2.90
N ALA A 22 -8.06 1.51 -2.46
CA ALA A 22 -9.11 0.78 -1.76
C ALA A 22 -10.13 0.27 -2.77
N ALA A 23 -10.57 -0.97 -2.60
CA ALA A 23 -11.54 -1.61 -3.47
C ALA A 23 -12.49 -2.50 -2.65
N PRO A 24 -13.78 -2.58 -3.00
CA PRO A 24 -14.68 -3.54 -2.39
C PRO A 24 -14.24 -4.96 -2.73
N ILE A 25 -14.30 -5.88 -1.77
CA ILE A 25 -13.99 -7.30 -2.05
C ILE A 25 -15.16 -7.93 -2.82
N GLU A 26 -14.85 -8.70 -3.87
CA GLU A 26 -15.88 -9.33 -4.71
C GLU A 26 -16.77 -10.31 -3.91
N GLU A 27 -16.21 -10.96 -2.88
CA GLU A 27 -16.94 -11.86 -1.98
C GLU A 27 -17.87 -11.14 -0.99
N SER A 28 -17.71 -9.83 -0.78
CA SER A 28 -18.57 -9.04 0.09
C SER A 28 -18.58 -7.57 -0.32
N ALA A 29 -19.64 -7.16 -1.01
CA ALA A 29 -19.88 -5.76 -1.38
C ALA A 29 -20.04 -4.79 -0.19
N THR A 30 -20.04 -5.30 1.05
CA THR A 30 -20.06 -4.54 2.31
C THR A 30 -18.70 -4.42 2.98
N ARG A 31 -17.67 -5.01 2.37
CA ARG A 31 -16.30 -5.04 2.88
C ARG A 31 -15.35 -4.46 1.84
N PHE A 32 -14.42 -3.66 2.31
CA PHE A 32 -13.41 -3.01 1.49
C PHE A 32 -12.05 -3.55 1.88
N THR A 33 -11.22 -3.87 0.90
CA THR A 33 -9.80 -4.13 1.10
C THR A 33 -9.01 -2.95 0.56
N TYR A 34 -7.74 -2.86 0.92
CA TYR A 34 -6.81 -1.94 0.29
C TYR A 34 -5.62 -2.70 -0.24
N THR A 35 -5.08 -2.22 -1.35
CA THR A 35 -3.78 -2.62 -1.86
C THR A 35 -2.89 -1.41 -1.82
N ALA A 36 -1.73 -1.53 -1.18
CA ALA A 36 -0.81 -0.42 -1.07
C ALA A 36 0.62 -0.81 -1.43
N TYR A 37 1.34 0.13 -2.03
CA TYR A 37 2.73 -0.04 -2.39
C TYR A 37 3.51 1.25 -2.21
N ILE A 38 4.79 1.12 -1.90
CA ILE A 38 5.71 2.22 -1.72
C ILE A 38 6.68 2.21 -2.89
N CYS A 39 6.92 3.36 -3.50
CA CYS A 39 7.92 3.56 -4.53
C CYS A 39 8.85 4.70 -4.12
N HIS A 40 10.10 4.67 -4.58
CA HIS A 40 10.96 5.84 -4.47
C HIS A 40 10.58 6.89 -5.53
N PRO A 41 10.69 8.19 -5.22
CA PRO A 41 10.51 9.26 -6.18
C PRO A 41 11.59 9.15 -7.26
N GLY A 42 11.15 8.98 -8.50
CA GLY A 42 12.03 8.75 -9.65
C GLY A 42 12.37 7.27 -9.91
N ALA A 43 11.93 6.34 -9.05
CA ALA A 43 11.93 4.93 -9.39
C ALA A 43 10.75 4.60 -10.32
N ASN A 44 10.99 3.70 -11.28
CA ASN A 44 9.95 3.27 -12.20
C ASN A 44 9.07 2.22 -11.53
N PRO A 45 7.77 2.46 -11.31
CA PRO A 45 6.87 1.48 -10.70
C PRO A 45 6.69 0.22 -11.57
N SER A 46 7.10 0.28 -12.84
CA SER A 46 7.10 -0.85 -13.77
C SER A 46 8.32 -1.77 -13.64
N LEU A 47 9.31 -1.44 -12.80
CA LEU A 47 10.51 -2.27 -12.61
C LEU A 47 10.37 -3.16 -11.35
N PRO A 48 10.59 -4.48 -11.47
CA PRO A 48 10.56 -5.38 -10.31
C PRO A 48 11.69 -5.01 -9.33
N GLY A 49 11.34 -4.91 -8.04
CA GLY A 49 12.28 -4.52 -6.97
C GLY A 49 12.34 -3.01 -6.67
N HIS A 50 11.59 -2.18 -7.41
CA HIS A 50 11.51 -0.73 -7.16
C HIS A 50 10.24 -0.30 -6.41
N THR A 51 9.28 -1.22 -6.26
CA THR A 51 8.07 -1.03 -5.46
C THR A 51 8.02 -2.06 -4.33
N VAL A 52 7.74 -1.59 -3.12
CA VAL A 52 7.52 -2.44 -1.95
C VAL A 52 6.02 -2.49 -1.71
N HIS A 53 5.40 -3.60 -2.09
CA HIS A 53 3.99 -3.84 -1.82
C HIS A 53 3.85 -4.27 -0.37
N TYR A 54 2.95 -3.64 0.35
CA TYR A 54 2.57 -4.06 1.69
C TYR A 54 1.06 -4.30 1.67
N HIS A 55 0.64 -5.41 2.29
CA HIS A 55 -0.75 -5.84 2.24
C HIS A 55 -1.24 -6.23 0.82
N ALA A 56 -0.43 -6.99 0.07
CA ALA A 56 -0.78 -7.44 -1.28
C ALA A 56 -1.92 -8.48 -1.32
N ASP A 57 -2.07 -9.28 -0.26
CA ASP A 57 -3.07 -10.36 -0.18
C ASP A 57 -4.48 -9.87 0.19
N GLY A 58 -4.64 -8.61 0.61
CA GLY A 58 -5.94 -8.04 0.94
C GLY A 58 -6.69 -8.75 2.08
N GLU A 59 -5.94 -9.43 2.97
CA GLU A 59 -6.49 -10.22 4.08
C GLU A 59 -7.29 -9.36 5.07
N GLU A 60 -6.90 -8.10 5.26
CA GLU A 60 -7.67 -7.15 6.06
C GLU A 60 -8.85 -6.56 5.29
N THR A 61 -10.02 -6.65 5.92
CA THR A 61 -11.28 -6.16 5.37
C THR A 61 -11.94 -5.14 6.28
N PHE A 62 -12.08 -3.94 5.75
CA PHE A 62 -12.65 -2.77 6.41
C PHE A 62 -14.14 -2.64 6.09
N ARG A 63 -14.86 -1.90 6.92
CA ARG A 63 -16.28 -1.62 6.68
C ARG A 63 -16.46 -0.48 5.69
N THR A 64 -15.46 0.38 5.55
CA THR A 64 -15.47 1.54 4.67
C THR A 64 -14.15 1.71 3.94
N GLU A 65 -14.22 2.34 2.77
CA GLU A 65 -13.05 2.70 1.97
C GLU A 65 -12.09 3.62 2.74
N GLN A 66 -12.63 4.57 3.53
CA GLN A 66 -11.83 5.52 4.31
C GLN A 66 -10.99 4.80 5.38
N GLU A 67 -11.57 3.89 6.15
CA GLU A 67 -10.82 3.10 7.14
C GLU A 67 -9.67 2.32 6.49
N ALA A 68 -9.92 1.73 5.31
CA ALA A 68 -8.91 1.01 4.56
C ALA A 68 -7.75 1.93 4.14
N ILE A 69 -8.05 3.15 3.68
CA ILE A 69 -7.05 4.14 3.28
C ILE A 69 -6.27 4.67 4.48
N GLU A 70 -6.95 4.95 5.60
CA GLU A 70 -6.34 5.48 6.82
C GLU A 70 -5.35 4.48 7.42
N GLU A 71 -5.75 3.21 7.52
CA GLU A 71 -4.87 2.14 7.99
C GLU A 71 -3.71 1.91 7.03
N ALA A 72 -3.97 1.86 5.72
CA ALA A 72 -2.90 1.76 4.72
C ALA A 72 -1.89 2.90 4.83
N ALA A 73 -2.36 4.15 4.97
CA ALA A 73 -1.48 5.31 5.13
C ALA A 73 -0.69 5.24 6.45
N HIS A 74 -1.32 4.78 7.53
CA HIS A 74 -0.66 4.59 8.81
C HIS A 74 0.42 3.50 8.73
N VAL A 75 0.12 2.35 8.13
CA VAL A 75 1.08 1.27 7.89
C VAL A 75 2.19 1.73 6.97
N GLY A 76 1.89 2.39 5.84
CA GLY A 76 2.90 2.90 4.91
C GLY A 76 3.85 3.90 5.56
N ARG A 77 3.34 4.80 6.41
CA ARG A 77 4.17 5.71 7.22
C ARG A 77 4.99 4.95 8.24
N SER A 78 4.40 4.00 8.96
CA SER A 78 5.10 3.16 9.93
C SER A 78 6.18 2.29 9.28
N ILE A 79 5.98 1.85 8.04
CA ILE A 79 7.01 1.19 7.24
C ILE A 79 8.12 2.20 6.94
N ILE A 80 7.83 3.39 6.43
CA ILE A 80 8.89 4.37 6.13
C ILE A 80 9.66 4.80 7.39
N ASP A 81 8.95 5.15 8.46
CA ASP A 81 9.47 5.61 9.75
C ASP A 81 10.20 4.49 10.52
N GLY A 82 9.55 3.33 10.65
CA GLY A 82 10.09 2.14 11.31
C GLY A 82 11.23 1.46 10.53
N THR A 83 11.41 1.82 9.26
CA THR A 83 12.49 1.28 8.43
C THR A 83 13.70 2.23 8.31
N HIS A 84 13.77 3.29 9.14
CA HIS A 84 14.98 4.10 9.27
C HIS A 84 16.11 3.50 10.16
N PRO A 85 16.04 2.19 10.51
CA PRO A 85 17.28 1.40 10.65
C PRO A 85 17.31 0.04 9.90
N ASP A 86 16.20 -0.45 9.33
CA ASP A 86 16.08 -1.83 8.79
C ASP A 86 15.81 -1.94 7.28
N LEU A 87 15.89 -0.86 6.47
CA LEU A 87 15.72 -0.94 4.99
C LEU A 87 16.93 -1.63 4.31
N SER A 88 17.85 -2.21 5.10
CA SER A 88 18.73 -3.30 4.64
C SER A 88 17.95 -4.56 4.24
N VAL A 89 16.65 -4.70 4.55
CA VAL A 89 15.82 -5.84 4.13
C VAL A 89 15.33 -5.80 2.68
N LEU A 90 15.74 -4.81 1.88
CA LEU A 90 15.84 -5.03 0.43
C LEU A 90 16.72 -6.26 0.09
N SER A 91 17.49 -6.80 1.04
CA SER A 91 18.17 -8.10 0.94
C SER A 91 17.38 -9.35 1.37
N LEU A 92 16.19 -9.26 1.99
CA LEU A 92 15.44 -10.46 2.44
C LEU A 92 14.25 -10.84 1.54
N VAL A 93 13.86 -10.00 0.58
CA VAL A 93 12.84 -10.34 -0.45
C VAL A 93 13.48 -10.98 -1.70
N THR A 94 14.54 -11.77 -1.52
CA THR A 94 15.07 -12.69 -2.53
C THR A 94 15.77 -13.93 -1.94
N HIS A 95 15.51 -14.29 -0.67
CA HIS A 95 15.96 -15.58 -0.12
C HIS A 95 14.96 -16.08 0.91
N GLY A 96 14.10 -17.03 0.53
CA GLY A 96 13.21 -17.65 1.50
C GLY A 96 12.17 -18.65 0.99
N PHE A 97 12.57 -19.60 0.13
CA PHE A 97 11.88 -20.86 -0.24
C PHE A 97 10.66 -20.80 -1.17
#